data_AF-A0A4S2EYF8-F1
#
_entry.id   AF-A0A4S2EYF8-F1
#
_cell.length_a   1.000
_cell.length_b   1.000
_cell.length_c   1.000
_cell.angle_alpha   90.00
_cell.angle_beta   90.00
_cell.angle_gamma   90.00
#
_symmetry.space_group_name_H-M   'P 1'
#
loop_
_entity.id
_entity.type
_entity.pdbx_description
1 polymer ?
#
loop_
_entity_poly.entity_id
_entity_poly.type
_entity_poly.pdbx_seq_one_letter_code
_entity_poly.pdbx_strand_id
1 'polypeptide(L)'
;MGERTANVEPRPVGPVLEELAATIAGRWDADPEASYTVRLLKGPEDRVLKKVCEEAVEVALASKDGDHDHVRYEAADLVYHLMVCLERQGVSLEELAGELAARFK
;
A
#
# COMPACT_ATOMS: atom_id res chain seq x y z
N MET A 1 -4.54 14.38 -2.62
CA MET A 1 -5.86 13.98 -2.09
C MET A 1 -6.72 13.37 -3.18
N GLY A 2 -6.72 12.04 -3.25
CA GLY A 2 -7.63 11.28 -4.13
C GLY A 2 -9.08 11.29 -3.61
N GLU A 3 -9.99 10.72 -4.40
CA GLU A 3 -11.39 10.60 -4.02
C GLU A 3 -11.57 9.52 -2.95
N ARG A 4 -12.28 9.87 -1.86
CA ARG A 4 -12.58 8.93 -0.77
C ARG A 4 -13.50 7.81 -1.27
N THR A 5 -13.18 6.58 -0.90
CA THR A 5 -14.02 5.41 -1.22
C THR A 5 -15.32 5.47 -0.42
N ALA A 6 -16.46 5.55 -1.11
CA ALA A 6 -17.78 5.46 -0.49
C ALA A 6 -18.12 4.00 -0.13
N ASN A 7 -18.91 3.79 0.94
CA ASN A 7 -19.45 2.49 1.35
C ASN A 7 -18.38 1.40 1.60
N VAL A 8 -17.30 1.75 2.30
CA VAL A 8 -16.26 0.78 2.71
C VAL A 8 -16.79 -0.11 3.83
N GLU A 9 -16.91 -1.40 3.53
CA GLU A 9 -17.33 -2.43 4.48
C GLU A 9 -16.12 -3.06 5.19
N PRO A 10 -16.22 -3.41 6.49
CA PRO A 10 -15.17 -4.12 7.21
C PRO A 10 -14.84 -5.49 6.58
N ARG A 11 -13.55 -5.81 6.49
CA ARG A 11 -13.06 -7.11 6.01
C ARG A 11 -11.86 -7.59 6.85
N PRO A 12 -11.64 -8.91 6.98
CA PRO A 12 -10.42 -9.42 7.59
C PRO A 12 -9.18 -8.96 6.81
N VAL A 13 -8.21 -8.38 7.52
CA VAL A 13 -7.03 -7.78 6.86
C VAL A 13 -6.11 -8.82 6.21
N GLY A 14 -5.99 -10.03 6.76
CA GLY A 14 -5.11 -11.09 6.25
C GLY A 14 -5.39 -11.46 4.79
N PRO A 15 -6.60 -11.98 4.46
CA PRO A 15 -6.97 -12.31 3.09
C PRO A 15 -6.87 -11.14 2.11
N VAL A 16 -7.17 -9.91 2.56
CA VAL A 16 -7.06 -8.71 1.73
C VAL A 16 -5.60 -8.42 1.37
N LEU A 17 -4.67 -8.55 2.33
CA LEU A 17 -3.24 -8.36 2.07
C LEU A 17 -2.66 -9.47 1.19
N GLU A 18 -3.10 -10.71 1.37
CA GLU A 18 -2.72 -11.85 0.51
C GLU A 18 -3.16 -11.63 -0.95
N GLU A 19 -4.43 -11.25 -1.16
CA GLU A 19 -4.97 -10.93 -2.49
C GLU A 19 -4.26 -9.71 -3.11
N LEU A 20 -3.96 -8.69 -2.30
CA LEU A 20 -3.23 -7.51 -2.75
C LEU A 20 -1.80 -7.86 -3.18
N ALA A 21 -1.06 -8.63 -2.38
CA ALA A 21 0.29 -9.07 -2.70
C ALA A 21 0.31 -9.88 -4.00
N ALA A 22 -0.58 -10.88 -4.12
CA ALA A 22 -0.71 -11.68 -5.33
C ALA A 22 -1.07 -10.83 -6.56
N THR A 23 -1.96 -9.85 -6.39
CA THR A 23 -2.34 -8.91 -7.45
C THR A 23 -1.19 -8.02 -7.88
N ILE A 24 -0.37 -7.54 -6.95
CA ILE A 24 0.81 -6.71 -7.26
C ILE A 24 1.85 -7.55 -7.99
N ALA A 25 2.21 -8.73 -7.47
CA ALA A 25 3.17 -9.63 -8.09
C ALA A 25 2.73 -10.07 -9.50
N GLY A 26 1.45 -10.38 -9.69
CA GLY A 26 0.88 -10.74 -11.00
C GLY A 26 0.93 -9.62 -12.05
N ARG A 27 1.27 -8.38 -11.68
CA ARG A 27 1.37 -7.24 -12.59
C ARG A 27 2.76 -7.06 -13.20
N TRP A 28 3.76 -7.87 -12.85
CA TRP A 28 5.09 -7.77 -13.47
C TRP A 28 5.08 -7.92 -15.00
N ASP A 29 4.15 -8.68 -15.57
CA ASP A 29 4.07 -8.86 -17.03
C ASP A 29 2.93 -8.07 -17.69
N ALA A 30 2.18 -7.29 -16.90
CA ALA A 30 1.10 -6.47 -17.43
C ALA A 30 1.61 -5.25 -18.21
N ASP A 31 0.76 -4.74 -19.09
CA ASP A 31 1.02 -3.55 -19.91
C ASP A 31 1.18 -2.29 -19.01
N PRO A 32 2.34 -1.60 -19.06
CA PRO A 32 2.58 -0.38 -18.28
C PRO A 32 1.63 0.78 -18.57
N GLU A 33 1.11 0.88 -19.79
CA GLU A 33 0.18 1.97 -20.15
C GLU A 33 -1.19 1.74 -19.50
N ALA A 34 -1.59 0.48 -19.32
CA ALA A 34 -2.89 0.11 -18.80
C ALA A 34 -3.00 0.17 -17.26
N SER A 35 -1.88 0.15 -16.52
CA SER A 35 -1.92 -0.06 -15.06
C SER A 35 -1.03 0.88 -14.26
N TYR A 36 -1.65 1.59 -13.31
CA TYR A 36 -0.96 2.44 -12.33
C TYR A 36 0.12 1.67 -11.56
N THR A 37 -0.20 0.47 -11.10
CA THR A 37 0.75 -0.38 -10.34
C THR A 37 1.94 -0.77 -11.19
N VAL A 38 1.76 -1.06 -12.48
CA VAL A 38 2.88 -1.41 -13.35
C VAL A 38 3.84 -0.24 -13.49
N ARG A 39 3.31 0.99 -13.60
CA ARG A 39 4.16 2.20 -13.61
C ARG A 39 4.90 2.39 -12.29
N LEU A 40 4.31 2.00 -11.17
CA LEU A 40 5.01 2.00 -9.87
C LEU A 40 6.02 0.88 -9.73
N LEU A 41 5.78 -0.32 -10.29
CA LEU A 41 6.69 -1.46 -10.24
C LEU A 41 7.90 -1.29 -11.17
N LYS A 42 7.65 -0.96 -12.44
CA LYS A 42 8.67 -0.88 -13.50
C LYS A 42 9.25 0.51 -13.72
N GLY A 43 8.57 1.55 -13.25
CA GLY A 43 9.02 2.93 -13.41
C GLY A 43 10.19 3.31 -12.49
N PRO A 44 10.64 4.57 -12.55
CA PRO A 44 11.68 5.08 -11.67
C PRO A 44 11.36 4.78 -10.20
N GLU A 45 12.36 4.31 -9.46
CA GLU A 45 12.21 3.93 -8.04
C GLU A 45 11.71 5.08 -7.19
N ASP A 46 12.26 6.28 -7.42
CA ASP A 46 11.82 7.53 -6.78
C ASP A 46 10.31 7.75 -6.82
N ARG A 47 9.59 7.21 -7.81
CA ARG A 47 8.14 7.39 -7.91
C ARG A 47 7.41 6.68 -6.78
N VAL A 48 7.72 5.42 -6.49
CA VAL A 48 7.06 4.68 -5.40
C VAL A 48 7.53 5.18 -4.04
N LEU A 49 8.82 5.52 -3.90
CA LEU A 49 9.37 6.07 -2.65
C LEU A 49 8.72 7.41 -2.28
N LYS A 50 8.52 8.30 -3.26
CA LYS A 50 7.80 9.57 -3.03
C LYS A 50 6.38 9.33 -2.53
N LYS A 51 5.66 8.36 -3.09
CA LYS A 51 4.31 8.01 -2.61
C LYS A 51 4.32 7.50 -1.18
N VAL A 52 5.23 6.58 -0.83
CA VAL A 52 5.34 6.11 0.57
C VAL A 52 5.57 7.28 1.54
N CYS A 53 6.44 8.23 1.19
CA CYS A 53 6.68 9.41 2.03
C CYS A 53 5.47 10.35 2.08
N GLU A 54 4.82 10.61 0.95
CA GLU A 54 3.62 11.45 0.84
C GLU A 54 2.51 10.89 1.75
N GLU A 55 2.15 9.62 1.59
CA GLU A 55 1.06 9.00 2.34
C GLU A 55 1.34 8.92 3.83
N ALA A 56 2.60 8.68 4.23
CA ALA A 56 2.99 8.69 5.63
C ALA A 56 2.75 10.07 6.29
N VAL A 57 3.00 11.16 5.55
CA VAL A 57 2.72 12.51 6.02
C VAL A 57 1.22 12.78 6.02
N GLU A 58 0.48 12.36 5.00
CA GLU A 58 -0.98 12.57 4.93
C GLU A 58 -1.71 11.83 6.07
N VAL A 59 -1.31 10.59 6.41
CA VAL A 59 -1.82 9.87 7.59
C VAL A 59 -1.58 10.65 8.88
N ALA A 60 -0.37 11.18 9.06
CA ALA A 60 -0.01 11.94 10.26
C ALA A 60 -0.82 13.24 10.39
N LEU A 61 -1.04 13.94 9.28
CA LEU A 61 -1.84 15.17 9.23
C LEU A 61 -3.32 14.88 9.49
N ALA A 62 -3.90 13.89 8.81
CA ALA A 62 -5.28 13.47 9.03
C ALA A 62 -5.53 13.05 10.50
N SER A 63 -4.55 12.37 11.10
CA SER A 63 -4.59 11.97 12.51
C SER A 63 -4.57 13.17 13.45
N LYS A 64 -3.72 14.18 13.16
CA LYS A 64 -3.66 15.43 13.92
C LYS A 64 -4.98 16.21 13.85
N ASP A 65 -5.64 16.17 12.69
CA ASP A 65 -6.88 16.90 12.45
C ASP A 65 -8.13 16.13 12.94
N GLY A 66 -7.97 14.89 13.42
CA GLY A 66 -9.07 14.06 13.93
C GLY A 66 -10.02 13.56 12.84
N ASP A 67 -9.62 13.59 11.57
CA ASP A 67 -10.43 13.12 10.44
C ASP A 67 -10.27 11.61 10.28
N HIS A 68 -11.10 10.86 11.00
CA HIS A 68 -11.09 9.39 11.00
C HIS A 68 -11.19 8.78 9.59
N ASP A 69 -12.07 9.32 8.74
CA ASP A 69 -12.29 8.77 7.40
C ASP A 69 -11.08 9.01 6.50
N HIS A 70 -10.42 10.15 6.68
CA HIS A 70 -9.20 10.48 5.96
C HIS A 70 -8.01 9.65 6.46
N VAL A 71 -7.89 9.43 7.77
CA VAL A 71 -6.89 8.50 8.33
C VAL A 71 -7.05 7.11 7.73
N ARG A 72 -8.27 6.57 7.69
CA ARG A 72 -8.53 5.26 7.06
C ARG A 72 -8.09 5.24 5.60
N TYR A 73 -8.39 6.31 4.85
CA TYR A 73 -8.09 6.42 3.44
C TYR A 73 -6.57 6.45 3.17
N GLU A 74 -5.83 7.37 3.81
CA GLU A 74 -4.38 7.48 3.57
C GLU A 74 -3.60 6.32 4.19
N ALA A 75 -4.11 5.69 5.26
CA ALA A 75 -3.49 4.48 5.79
C ALA A 75 -3.57 3.32 4.79
N ALA A 76 -4.69 3.20 4.07
CA ALA A 76 -4.83 2.22 3.00
C ALA A 76 -3.89 2.53 1.83
N ASP A 77 -3.76 3.82 1.44
CA ASP A 77 -2.86 4.21 0.35
C ASP A 77 -1.38 4.04 0.72
N LEU A 78 -1.01 4.32 1.97
CA LEU A 78 0.33 4.04 2.50
C LEU A 78 0.65 2.55 2.45
N VAL A 79 -0.25 1.70 2.94
CA VAL A 79 -0.05 0.23 2.91
C VAL A 79 0.06 -0.26 1.48
N TYR A 80 -0.78 0.24 0.57
CA TYR A 80 -0.71 -0.10 -0.85
C TYR A 80 0.66 0.23 -1.45
N HIS A 81 1.13 1.47 -1.30
CA HIS A 81 2.42 1.90 -1.84
C HIS A 81 3.60 1.19 -1.17
N LEU A 82 3.50 0.89 0.12
CA LEU A 82 4.49 0.06 0.83
C LEU A 82 4.55 -1.35 0.25
N MET A 83 3.42 -2.01 0.01
CA MET A 83 3.38 -3.35 -0.60
C MET A 83 4.00 -3.36 -2.00
N VAL A 84 3.75 -2.34 -2.82
CA VAL A 84 4.40 -2.19 -4.14
C VAL A 84 5.91 -1.99 -3.99
N CYS A 85 6.34 -1.20 -3.00
CA CYS A 85 7.76 -1.00 -2.71
C CYS A 85 8.43 -2.31 -2.28
N LEU A 86 7.82 -3.07 -1.37
CA LEU A 86 8.34 -4.36 -0.90
C LEU A 86 8.49 -5.38 -2.03
N GLU A 87 7.49 -5.49 -2.91
CA GLU A 87 7.57 -6.34 -4.11
C GLU A 87 8.78 -5.99 -4.98
N ARG A 88 9.04 -4.69 -5.21
CA ARG A 88 10.21 -4.25 -5.99
C ARG A 88 11.53 -4.60 -5.33
N GLN A 89 11.58 -4.61 -3.99
CA GLN A 89 12.76 -4.95 -3.21
C GLN A 89 12.90 -6.47 -2.99
N GLY A 90 11.94 -7.28 -3.47
CA GLY A 90 11.94 -8.72 -3.28
C GLY A 90 11.64 -9.17 -1.85
N VAL A 91 10.98 -8.33 -1.05
CA VAL A 91 10.55 -8.68 0.31
C VAL A 91 9.13 -9.24 0.24
N SER A 92 8.98 -10.52 0.58
CA SER A 92 7.68 -11.20 0.54
C SER A 92 6.73 -10.75 1.67
N LEU A 93 5.43 -10.97 1.47
CA LEU A 93 4.43 -10.72 2.52
C LEU A 93 4.68 -11.61 3.74
N GLU A 94 5.16 -12.83 3.53
CA GLU A 94 5.54 -13.78 4.57
C GLU A 94 6.71 -13.28 5.42
N GLU A 95 7.75 -12.71 4.78
CA GLU A 95 8.87 -12.07 5.49
C GLU A 95 8.39 -10.88 6.32
N LEU A 96 7.57 -9.99 5.75
CA LEU A 96 6.97 -8.87 6.48
C LEU A 96 6.13 -9.36 7.68
N ALA A 97 5.28 -10.37 7.47
CA ALA A 97 4.46 -10.93 8.53
C ALA A 97 5.30 -11.56 9.65
N GLY A 98 6.40 -12.22 9.31
CA GLY A 98 7.38 -12.75 10.26
C GLY A 98 8.00 -11.65 11.14
N GLU A 99 8.43 -10.55 10.52
CA GLU A 99 8.99 -9.39 11.22
C GLU A 99 7.94 -8.69 12.11
N LEU A 100 6.71 -8.52 11.61
CA LEU A 100 5.61 -7.96 12.42
C LEU A 100 5.29 -8.85 13.61
N ALA A 101 5.21 -10.17 13.40
CA ALA A 101 4.95 -11.14 14.47
C ALA A 101 6.04 -11.10 15.55
N ALA A 102 7.28 -10.76 15.22
CA ALA A 102 8.35 -10.61 16.21
C ALA A 102 8.16 -9.41 17.16
N ARG A 103 7.31 -8.44 16.82
CA ARG A 103 7.10 -7.21 17.63
C ARG A 103 6.10 -7.34 18.77
N PHE A 104 5.25 -8.36 18.72
CA PHE A 104 4.24 -8.63 19.75
C PHE A 104 4.29 -10.07 20.27
N LYS A 105 5.40 -10.76 20.01
CA LYS A 105 5.80 -11.97 20.72
C LYS A 105 6.38 -11.63 22.08
#